data_AF-A0A6G2HBC0-F1
#
_entry.id   AF-A0A6G2HBC0-F1
#
_cell.length_a   1.000
_cell.length_b   1.000
_cell.length_c   1.000
_cell.angle_alpha   90.00
_cell.angle_beta   90.00
_cell.angle_gamma   90.00
#
_symmetry.space_group_name_H-M   'P 1'
#
loop_
_entity.id
_entity.type
_entity.pdbx_description
1 polymer ?
#
loop_
_entity_poly.entity_id
_entity_poly.type
_entity_poly.pdbx_seq_one_letter_code
_entity_poly.pdbx_strand_id
1 'polypeptide(L)'
;MLRSLRENGPALLVPAAWTVAGGAVAGVVSTHALFVAHVVMSVLLVAFAVASRREMATGVLAGWLRVILAGTPVTLAGVAGFLLGSGPLLAIALYGWAVLPAVGFVYTARRVTAGRGIYAAGAGCCVVGVAGLALASTATGAVLAIGLVGVGQTAGILDATLRY
;
A
#
# COMPACT_ATOMS: atom_id res chain seq x y z
N MET A 1 20.93 -11.84 4.95
CA MET A 1 20.67 -10.59 4.18
C MET A 1 19.26 -10.55 3.59
N LEU A 2 18.83 -11.53 2.77
CA LEU A 2 17.48 -11.55 2.17
C LEU A 2 16.32 -11.46 3.18
N ARG A 3 16.47 -12.07 4.36
CA ARG A 3 15.47 -12.02 5.43
C ARG A 3 15.27 -10.60 5.99
N SER A 4 16.37 -9.94 6.37
CA SER A 4 16.33 -8.54 6.86
C SER A 4 15.80 -7.56 5.79
N LEU A 5 16.11 -7.77 4.51
CA LEU A 5 15.53 -7.00 3.41
C LEU A 5 14.02 -7.20 3.28
N ARG A 6 13.52 -8.43 3.51
CA ARG A 6 12.08 -8.72 3.48
C ARG A 6 11.36 -8.14 4.70
N GLU A 7 11.98 -8.21 5.87
CA GLU A 7 11.42 -7.67 7.12
C GLU A 7 11.34 -6.14 7.09
N ASN A 8 12.38 -5.45 6.60
CA ASN A 8 12.47 -3.99 6.63
C ASN A 8 12.08 -3.31 5.31
N GLY A 9 12.05 -4.04 4.19
CA GLY A 9 11.76 -3.51 2.87
C GLY A 9 10.46 -2.71 2.79
N PRO A 10 9.33 -3.20 3.36
CA PRO A 10 8.08 -2.46 3.38
C PRO A 10 8.19 -1.06 4.03
N ALA A 11 9.04 -0.88 5.04
CA ALA A 11 9.21 0.41 5.72
C ALA A 11 9.77 1.50 4.80
N LEU A 12 10.48 1.12 3.72
CA LEU A 12 10.93 2.04 2.68
C LEU A 12 9.98 2.06 1.48
N LEU A 13 9.49 0.90 1.05
CA LEU A 13 8.71 0.76 -0.18
C LEU A 13 7.31 1.40 -0.07
N VAL A 14 6.65 1.28 1.09
CA VAL A 14 5.31 1.85 1.29
C VAL A 14 5.31 3.37 1.22
N PRO A 15 6.15 4.12 1.96
CA PRO A 15 6.20 5.57 1.82
C PRO A 15 6.62 5.98 0.41
N ALA A 16 7.61 5.31 -0.20
CA ALA A 16 8.03 5.62 -1.56
C ALA A 16 6.89 5.46 -2.58
N ALA A 17 6.09 4.40 -2.48
CA ALA A 17 4.95 4.16 -3.36
C ALA A 17 3.92 5.30 -3.27
N TRP A 18 3.60 5.76 -2.06
CA TRP A 18 2.64 6.86 -1.88
C TRP A 18 3.21 8.22 -2.29
N THR A 19 4.51 8.46 -2.11
CA THR A 19 5.18 9.65 -2.64
C THR A 19 5.14 9.67 -4.16
N VAL A 20 5.40 8.54 -4.83
CA VAL A 20 5.33 8.42 -6.29
C VAL A 20 3.90 8.64 -6.79
N ALA A 21 2.90 8.05 -6.13
CA ALA A 21 1.49 8.24 -6.48
C ALA A 21 1.04 9.70 -6.32
N GLY A 22 1.33 10.32 -5.16
CA GLY A 22 1.02 11.72 -4.92
C GLY A 22 1.77 12.66 -5.87
N GLY A 23 3.04 12.35 -6.15
CA GLY A 23 3.85 13.09 -7.11
C GLY A 23 3.31 13.02 -8.54
N ALA A 24 2.74 11.87 -8.94
CA ALA A 24 2.10 11.75 -10.24
C ALA A 24 0.82 12.59 -10.35
N VAL A 25 -0.01 12.62 -9.29
CA VAL A 25 -1.20 13.48 -9.23
C VAL A 25 -0.81 14.97 -9.20
N ALA A 26 0.29 15.32 -8.55
CA ALA A 26 0.82 16.68 -8.53
C ALA A 26 1.52 17.08 -9.85
N GLY A 27 1.69 16.16 -10.80
CA GLY A 27 2.38 16.42 -12.08
C GLY A 27 3.91 16.48 -11.99
N VAL A 28 4.50 16.12 -10.85
CA VAL A 28 5.96 16.11 -10.65
C VAL A 28 6.61 14.77 -11.01
N VAL A 29 5.84 13.68 -11.01
CA VAL A 29 6.28 12.36 -11.48
C VAL A 29 5.61 12.04 -12.81
N SER A 30 6.40 11.63 -13.80
CA SER A 30 5.87 11.29 -15.12
C SER A 30 5.04 10.01 -15.11
N THR A 31 4.07 9.91 -16.02
CA THR A 31 3.25 8.71 -16.23
C THR A 31 4.11 7.48 -16.52
N HIS A 32 5.20 7.64 -17.27
CA HIS A 32 6.15 6.57 -17.55
C HIS A 32 6.86 6.08 -16.27
N ALA A 33 7.30 6.99 -15.39
CA ALA A 33 7.90 6.60 -14.12
C ALA A 33 6.90 5.86 -13.22
N LEU A 34 5.64 6.32 -13.17
CA LEU A 34 4.58 5.63 -12.43
C LEU A 34 4.27 4.23 -13.00
N PHE A 35 4.30 4.08 -14.33
CA PHE A 35 4.17 2.78 -14.99
C PHE A 35 5.31 1.83 -14.60
N VAL A 36 6.57 2.28 -14.69
CA VAL A 36 7.74 1.50 -14.28
C VAL A 36 7.62 1.09 -12.81
N ALA A 37 7.17 1.99 -11.94
CA ALA A 37 6.93 1.69 -10.53
C ALA A 37 5.93 0.53 -10.34
N HIS A 38 4.83 0.49 -11.10
CA HIS A 38 3.86 -0.63 -11.04
C HIS A 38 4.46 -1.95 -11.52
N VAL A 39 5.29 -1.93 -12.57
CA VAL A 39 5.98 -3.14 -13.06
C VAL A 39 6.95 -3.66 -12.00
N VAL A 40 7.79 -2.80 -11.45
CA VAL A 40 8.75 -3.16 -10.40
C VAL A 40 8.02 -3.70 -9.17
N MET A 41 6.98 -3.00 -8.70
CA MET A 41 6.22 -3.43 -7.53
C MET A 41 5.51 -4.76 -7.76
N SER A 42 5.01 -5.02 -8.97
CA SER A 42 4.38 -6.31 -9.32
C SER A 42 5.38 -7.47 -9.17
N VAL A 43 6.61 -7.30 -9.69
CA VAL A 43 7.69 -8.29 -9.55
C VAL A 43 8.07 -8.47 -8.07
N LEU A 44 8.25 -7.36 -7.34
CA LEU A 44 8.63 -7.41 -5.92
C LEU A 44 7.56 -8.10 -5.06
N LEU A 45 6.27 -7.84 -5.29
CA LEU A 45 5.18 -8.47 -4.55
C LEU A 45 5.13 -9.98 -4.79
N VAL A 46 5.27 -10.43 -6.03
CA VAL A 46 5.31 -11.87 -6.36
C VAL A 46 6.53 -12.53 -5.71
N ALA A 47 7.71 -11.93 -5.87
CA ALA A 47 8.94 -12.44 -5.26
C ALA A 47 8.83 -12.50 -3.73
N PHE A 48 8.29 -11.45 -3.11
CA PHE A 48 8.07 -11.39 -1.67
C PHE A 48 7.06 -12.45 -1.20
N ALA A 49 5.92 -12.59 -1.87
CA ALA A 49 4.90 -13.57 -1.49
C ALA A 49 5.46 -15.00 -1.55
N VAL A 50 6.22 -15.34 -2.61
CA VAL A 50 6.86 -16.65 -2.76
C VAL A 50 7.92 -16.87 -1.68
N ALA A 51 8.80 -15.89 -1.45
CA ALA A 51 9.89 -16.00 -0.49
C ALA A 51 9.40 -16.03 0.97
N SER A 52 8.32 -15.30 1.28
CA SER A 52 7.80 -15.11 2.64
C SER A 52 6.69 -16.08 3.04
N ARG A 53 6.16 -16.89 2.12
CA ARG A 53 4.97 -17.73 2.38
C ARG A 53 5.05 -18.63 3.60
N ARG A 54 6.22 -19.23 3.88
CA ARG A 54 6.41 -20.16 5.00
C ARG A 54 6.48 -19.42 6.33
N GLU A 55 7.21 -18.31 6.34
CA GLU A 55 7.39 -17.46 7.53
C GLU A 55 6.09 -16.72 7.89
N MET A 56 5.28 -16.36 6.89
CA MET A 56 4.00 -15.69 7.07
C MET A 56 2.81 -16.67 7.14
N ALA A 57 3.03 -17.97 7.38
CA ALA A 57 1.95 -18.96 7.31
C ALA A 57 0.92 -18.86 8.46
N THR A 58 1.27 -18.23 9.58
CA THR A 58 0.46 -18.21 10.80
C THR A 58 0.25 -16.79 11.36
N GLY A 59 -0.71 -16.68 12.29
CA GLY A 59 -0.93 -15.46 13.07
C GLY A 59 -1.24 -14.21 12.23
N VAL A 60 -0.71 -13.07 12.67
CA VAL A 60 -0.94 -11.77 12.02
C VAL A 60 -0.33 -11.73 10.61
N LEU A 61 0.85 -12.34 10.44
CA LEU A 61 1.54 -12.39 9.16
C LEU A 61 0.75 -13.15 8.10
N ALA A 62 -0.01 -14.19 8.47
CA ALA A 62 -0.92 -14.86 7.53
C ALA A 62 -1.99 -13.91 6.97
N GLY A 63 -2.47 -12.96 7.78
CA GLY A 63 -3.35 -11.89 7.31
C GLY A 63 -2.68 -11.03 6.25
N TRP A 64 -1.46 -10.58 6.52
CA TRP A 64 -0.68 -9.75 5.61
C TRP A 64 -0.26 -10.46 4.33
N LEU A 65 0.04 -11.76 4.38
CA LEU A 65 0.28 -12.54 3.17
C LEU A 65 -0.96 -12.53 2.25
N ARG A 66 -2.18 -12.64 2.81
CA ARG A 66 -3.41 -12.52 2.02
C ARG A 66 -3.60 -11.12 1.44
N VAL A 67 -3.26 -10.07 2.19
CA VAL A 67 -3.26 -8.68 1.69
C VAL A 67 -2.32 -8.55 0.49
N ILE A 68 -1.11 -9.11 0.57
CA ILE A 68 -0.13 -9.08 -0.53
C ILE A 68 -0.62 -9.88 -1.74
N LEU A 69 -1.18 -11.07 -1.52
CA LEU A 69 -1.74 -11.89 -2.60
C LEU A 69 -2.92 -11.20 -3.29
N ALA A 70 -3.79 -10.51 -2.54
CA ALA A 70 -4.88 -9.71 -3.10
C ALA A 70 -4.40 -8.41 -3.75
N GLY A 71 -3.35 -7.78 -3.21
CA GLY A 71 -2.75 -6.57 -3.76
C GLY A 71 -1.96 -6.81 -5.04
N THR A 72 -1.51 -8.04 -5.30
CA THR A 72 -0.78 -8.40 -6.51
C THR A 72 -1.63 -8.18 -7.79
N PRO A 73 -2.84 -8.74 -7.95
CA PRO A 73 -3.69 -8.44 -9.10
C PRO A 73 -4.14 -6.97 -9.15
N VAL A 74 -4.29 -6.30 -8.00
CA VAL A 74 -4.56 -4.85 -7.94
C VAL A 74 -3.40 -4.04 -8.56
N THR A 75 -2.15 -4.45 -8.30
CA THR A 75 -0.97 -3.80 -8.88
C THR A 75 -0.86 -4.09 -10.39
N LEU A 76 -1.15 -5.33 -10.79
CA LEU A 76 -1.20 -5.73 -12.20
C LEU A 76 -2.30 -4.99 -12.97
N ALA A 77 -3.43 -4.67 -12.33
CA ALA A 77 -4.45 -3.80 -12.92
C ALA A 77 -3.87 -2.43 -13.26
N GLY A 78 -2.97 -1.88 -12.44
CA GLY A 78 -2.26 -0.63 -12.77
C GLY A 78 -1.38 -0.76 -14.02
N VAL A 79 -0.62 -1.85 -14.14
CA VAL A 79 0.17 -2.14 -15.35
C VAL A 79 -0.72 -2.21 -16.60
N ALA A 80 -1.81 -2.98 -16.53
CA ALA A 80 -2.78 -3.09 -17.61
C ALA A 80 -3.48 -1.74 -17.89
N GLY A 81 -3.74 -0.94 -16.86
CA GLY A 81 -4.32 0.40 -16.97
C GLY A 81 -3.45 1.34 -17.80
N PHE A 82 -2.13 1.31 -17.61
CA PHE A 82 -1.21 2.08 -18.45
C PHE A 82 -1.12 1.56 -19.88
N LEU A 83 -1.02 0.24 -20.07
CA LEU A 83 -0.90 -0.35 -21.41
C LEU A 83 -2.16 -0.15 -22.26
N LEU A 84 -3.33 -0.15 -21.63
CA LEU A 84 -4.63 -0.04 -22.29
C LEU A 84 -5.23 1.38 -22.25
N GLY A 85 -4.58 2.33 -21.57
CA GLY A 85 -5.15 3.66 -21.33
C GLY A 85 -6.44 3.65 -20.51
N SER A 86 -6.60 2.68 -19.60
CA SER A 86 -7.85 2.43 -18.87
C SER A 86 -7.86 3.10 -17.49
N GLY A 87 -8.59 4.22 -17.39
CA GLY A 87 -8.86 4.90 -16.13
C GLY A 87 -9.45 4.00 -15.03
N PRO A 88 -10.46 3.16 -15.32
CA PRO A 88 -11.02 2.23 -14.32
C PRO A 88 -9.97 1.27 -13.72
N LEU A 89 -9.04 0.76 -14.52
CA LEU A 89 -7.99 -0.14 -14.02
C LEU A 89 -6.96 0.59 -13.15
N LEU A 90 -6.61 1.83 -13.49
CA LEU A 90 -5.79 2.70 -12.65
C LEU A 90 -6.49 3.06 -11.34
N ALA A 91 -7.81 3.30 -11.39
CA ALA A 91 -8.62 3.52 -10.18
C ALA A 91 -8.64 2.28 -9.28
N ILE A 92 -8.79 1.07 -9.86
CA ILE A 92 -8.67 -0.19 -9.11
C ILE A 92 -7.31 -0.26 -8.40
N ALA A 93 -6.21 0.07 -9.09
CA ALA A 93 -4.88 0.05 -8.50
C ALA A 93 -4.76 1.02 -7.31
N LEU A 94 -5.20 2.27 -7.48
CA LEU A 94 -5.14 3.32 -6.46
C LEU A 94 -6.02 3.00 -5.24
N TYR A 95 -7.31 2.79 -5.46
CA TYR A 95 -8.27 2.54 -4.38
C TYR A 95 -8.05 1.17 -3.73
N GLY A 96 -7.67 0.16 -4.51
CA GLY A 96 -7.36 -1.17 -4.00
C GLY A 96 -6.23 -1.12 -2.98
N TRP A 97 -5.13 -0.42 -3.26
CA TRP A 97 -4.03 -0.25 -2.31
C TRP A 97 -4.33 0.73 -1.17
N ALA A 98 -5.26 1.65 -1.34
CA ALA A 98 -5.73 2.45 -0.22
C ALA A 98 -6.57 1.63 0.77
N VAL A 99 -7.39 0.68 0.29
CA VAL A 99 -8.34 -0.09 1.10
C VAL A 99 -7.75 -1.39 1.67
N LEU A 100 -6.99 -2.15 0.89
CA LEU A 100 -6.51 -3.48 1.31
C LEU A 100 -5.67 -3.44 2.61
N PRO A 101 -4.71 -2.51 2.78
CA PRO A 101 -3.97 -2.37 4.03
C PRO A 101 -4.86 -1.93 5.20
N ALA A 102 -5.94 -1.17 4.97
CA ALA A 102 -6.89 -0.81 6.01
C ALA A 102 -7.52 -2.07 6.64
N VAL A 103 -7.88 -3.05 5.81
CA VAL A 103 -8.38 -4.36 6.27
C VAL A 103 -7.30 -5.09 7.08
N GLY A 104 -6.05 -5.10 6.59
CA GLY A 104 -4.90 -5.67 7.30
C GLY A 104 -4.66 -5.03 8.67
N PHE A 105 -4.81 -3.70 8.77
CA PHE A 105 -4.67 -2.97 10.01
C PHE A 105 -5.80 -3.21 10.99
N VAL A 106 -7.06 -3.21 10.55
CA VAL A 106 -8.20 -3.59 11.40
C VAL A 106 -8.01 -4.99 11.95
N TYR A 107 -7.59 -5.93 11.10
CA TYR A 107 -7.30 -7.30 11.48
C TYR A 107 -6.19 -7.39 12.53
N THR A 108 -5.11 -6.61 12.35
CA THR A 108 -3.96 -6.53 13.26
C THR A 108 -4.35 -5.91 14.60
N ALA A 109 -5.04 -4.76 14.60
CA ALA A 109 -5.49 -4.05 15.79
C ALA A 109 -6.33 -4.93 16.72
N ARG A 110 -7.11 -5.86 16.17
CA ARG A 110 -7.93 -6.82 16.94
C ARG A 110 -7.11 -7.96 17.56
N ARG A 111 -5.88 -8.20 17.11
CA ARG A 111 -5.02 -9.32 17.52
C ARG A 111 -3.83 -8.92 18.36
N VAL A 112 -3.51 -7.63 18.41
CA VAL A 112 -2.40 -7.10 19.21
C VAL A 112 -2.92 -6.18 20.31
N THR A 113 -2.17 -6.12 21.40
CA THR A 113 -2.36 -5.16 22.49
C THR A 113 -1.40 -3.98 22.31
N ALA A 114 -0.11 -4.26 22.14
CA ALA A 114 0.89 -3.28 21.78
C ALA A 114 0.65 -2.71 20.37
N GLY A 115 0.75 -1.40 20.20
CA GLY A 115 0.57 -0.74 18.90
C GLY A 115 -0.87 -0.71 18.37
N ARG A 116 -1.87 -1.26 19.09
CA ARG A 116 -3.28 -1.30 18.66
C ARG A 116 -3.80 0.04 18.13
N GLY A 117 -3.48 1.13 18.84
CA GLY A 117 -3.90 2.48 18.46
C GLY A 117 -3.32 2.93 17.11
N ILE A 118 -2.07 2.57 16.82
CA ILE A 118 -1.39 2.91 15.55
C ILE A 118 -2.08 2.21 14.39
N TYR A 119 -2.37 0.92 14.52
CA TYR A 119 -3.08 0.17 13.47
C TYR A 119 -4.52 0.67 13.29
N ALA A 120 -5.23 0.98 14.37
CA ALA A 120 -6.58 1.54 14.28
C ALA A 120 -6.58 2.93 13.59
N ALA A 121 -5.65 3.80 13.97
CA ALA A 121 -5.47 5.11 13.34
C ALA A 121 -5.07 4.97 11.86
N GLY A 122 -4.14 4.08 11.53
CA GLY A 122 -3.72 3.80 10.15
C GLY A 122 -4.89 3.32 9.27
N ALA A 123 -5.76 2.46 9.81
CA ALA A 123 -7.00 2.08 9.12
C ALA A 123 -7.94 3.28 8.93
N GLY A 124 -8.12 4.12 9.95
CA GLY A 124 -8.91 5.36 9.86
C GLY A 124 -8.37 6.31 8.79
N CYS A 125 -7.06 6.55 8.75
CA CYS A 125 -6.39 7.35 7.71
C CYS A 125 -6.66 6.80 6.31
N CYS A 126 -6.65 5.49 6.13
CA CYS A 126 -6.99 4.87 4.84
C CYS A 126 -8.44 5.16 4.44
N VAL A 127 -9.40 4.98 5.35
CA VAL A 127 -10.84 5.23 5.07
C VAL A 127 -11.07 6.71 4.75
N VAL A 128 -10.54 7.62 5.57
CA VAL A 128 -10.69 9.07 5.35
C VAL A 128 -9.98 9.49 4.07
N GLY A 129 -8.80 8.95 3.78
CA GLY A 129 -8.07 9.23 2.55
C GLY A 129 -8.80 8.72 1.30
N VAL A 130 -9.43 7.54 1.34
CA VAL A 130 -10.28 7.04 0.25
C VAL A 130 -11.49 7.95 0.01
N ALA A 131 -12.17 8.35 1.08
CA ALA A 131 -13.30 9.27 0.98
C ALA A 131 -12.84 10.64 0.42
N GLY A 132 -11.71 11.15 0.91
CA GLY A 132 -11.10 12.38 0.42
C GLY A 132 -10.74 12.32 -1.05
N LEU A 133 -10.18 11.19 -1.52
CA LEU A 133 -9.89 10.95 -2.93
C LEU A 133 -11.17 10.96 -3.79
N ALA A 134 -12.23 10.31 -3.34
CA ALA A 134 -13.50 10.26 -4.07
C ALA A 134 -14.22 11.61 -4.14
N LEU A 135 -14.01 12.47 -3.13
CA LEU A 135 -14.62 13.80 -3.03
C LEU A 135 -13.72 14.92 -3.56
N ALA A 136 -12.47 14.62 -3.92
CA ALA A 136 -11.51 15.63 -4.35
C ALA A 136 -11.95 16.26 -5.69
N SER A 137 -12.12 17.58 -5.69
CA SER A 137 -12.36 18.38 -6.89
C SER A 137 -11.11 19.09 -7.41
N THR A 138 -9.99 18.98 -6.69
CA THR A 138 -8.71 19.61 -7.03
C THR A 138 -7.55 18.64 -6.90
N ALA A 139 -6.48 18.86 -7.66
CA ALA A 139 -5.25 18.08 -7.55
C ALA A 139 -4.65 18.14 -6.13
N THR A 140 -4.64 19.33 -5.51
CA THR A 140 -4.18 19.50 -4.13
C THR A 140 -4.99 18.67 -3.14
N GLY A 141 -6.33 18.66 -3.28
CA GLY A 141 -7.20 17.83 -2.45
C GLY A 141 -6.91 16.34 -2.59
N ALA A 142 -6.72 15.86 -3.83
CA ALA A 142 -6.35 14.47 -4.11
C ALA A 142 -4.97 14.10 -3.53
N VAL A 143 -3.98 14.99 -3.65
CA VAL A 143 -2.63 14.80 -3.07
C VAL A 143 -2.69 14.71 -1.54
N LEU A 144 -3.46 15.57 -0.88
CA LEU A 144 -3.64 15.51 0.58
C LEU A 144 -4.31 14.21 1.02
N ALA A 145 -5.32 13.75 0.28
CA ALA A 145 -5.99 12.50 0.53
C ALA A 145 -5.04 11.30 0.37
N ILE A 146 -4.23 11.28 -0.69
CA ILE A 146 -3.16 10.29 -0.91
C ILE A 146 -2.13 10.33 0.22
N GLY A 147 -1.70 11.53 0.62
CA GLY A 147 -0.75 11.74 1.71
C GLY A 147 -1.27 11.16 3.03
N LEU A 148 -2.56 11.34 3.33
CA LEU A 148 -3.18 10.79 4.53
C LEU A 148 -3.15 9.25 4.53
N VAL A 149 -3.49 8.62 3.40
CA VAL A 149 -3.36 7.15 3.25
C VAL A 149 -1.90 6.74 3.49
N GLY A 150 -0.97 7.41 2.82
CA GLY A 150 0.45 7.11 2.91
C GLY A 150 1.02 7.22 4.32
N VAL A 151 0.66 8.28 5.06
CA VAL A 151 1.08 8.48 6.46
C VAL A 151 0.52 7.36 7.34
N GLY A 152 -0.77 7.05 7.23
CA GLY A 152 -1.40 6.00 8.02
C GLY A 152 -0.78 4.62 7.78
N GLN A 153 -0.55 4.28 6.51
CA GLN A 153 0.11 3.01 6.15
C GLN A 153 1.56 2.96 6.60
N THR A 154 2.31 4.05 6.43
CA THR A 154 3.72 4.11 6.83
C THR A 154 3.87 3.98 8.34
N ALA A 155 3.04 4.66 9.13
CA ALA A 155 3.08 4.58 10.59
C ALA A 155 2.86 3.14 11.10
N GLY A 156 1.89 2.42 10.53
CA GLY A 156 1.63 1.02 10.90
C GLY A 156 2.79 0.09 10.54
N ILE A 157 3.41 0.28 9.37
CA ILE A 157 4.55 -0.54 8.93
C ILE A 157 5.81 -0.25 9.75
N LEU A 158 6.05 1.02 10.09
CA LEU A 158 7.16 1.42 10.95
C LEU A 158 7.01 0.87 12.37
N ASP A 159 5.82 0.92 12.98
CA ASP A 159 5.60 0.29 14.29
C ASP A 159 5.88 -1.21 14.23
N ALA A 160 5.40 -1.90 13.19
CA ALA A 160 5.66 -3.33 13.01
C ALA A 160 7.17 -3.64 12.89
N THR A 161 7.92 -2.79 12.17
CA THR A 161 9.36 -2.97 11.92
C THR A 161 10.23 -2.64 13.13
N LEU A 162 9.84 -1.65 13.93
CA LEU A 162 10.62 -1.20 15.09
C LEU A 162 10.32 -2.02 16.35
N ARG A 163 9.13 -2.63 16.41
CA ARG A 163 8.66 -3.34 17.61
C ARG A 163 8.95 -4.84 17.59
N TYR A 164 9.09 -5.45 16.41
CA TYR A 164 9.21 -6.90 16.21
C TYR A 164 10.44 -7.24 15.37
#